data_AF-A0A2D9J3S3-F1
#
_entry.id   AF-A0A2D9J3S3-F1
#
_cell.length_a   1.000
_cell.length_b   1.000
_cell.length_c   1.000
_cell.angle_alpha   90.00
_cell.angle_beta   90.00
_cell.angle_gamma   90.00
#
_symmetry.space_group_name_H-M   'P 1'
#
loop_
_entity.id
_entity.type
_entity.pdbx_description
1 polymer ?
#
loop_
_entity_poly.entity_id
_entity_poly.type
_entity_poly.pdbx_seq_one_letter_code
_entity_poly.pdbx_strand_id
1 'polypeptide(L)'
;MKYTTLPNSDIKVSKICLGTMTWGNQNTEADGFAQMDYAVEKGVNFFDTAELYPVPATKETQGRTSKIIGNWLKIKQNRDKIVLASKIAGPGDYTAHIRTTGFKGNAIRQAIDLELKRLQTDYIDLYQLHWPERQTNTFGVRDYKPSAKDPWIDNFNEVLHELNALVKAGKIRAYGLSNEKSWGSMRYLEEVRR
;
A
#
# COMPACT_ATOMS: atom_id res chain seq x y z
N MET A 1 -6.13 -22.34 9.10
CA MET A 1 -5.45 -21.03 9.19
C MET A 1 -5.70 -20.39 10.56
N LYS A 2 -4.72 -19.67 11.13
CA LYS A 2 -4.91 -18.83 12.33
C LYS A 2 -5.17 -17.38 11.91
N TYR A 3 -6.09 -16.70 12.59
CA TYR A 3 -6.48 -15.32 12.29
C TYR A 3 -6.25 -14.41 13.48
N THR A 4 -6.15 -13.11 13.22
CA THR A 4 -6.15 -12.03 14.21
C THR A 4 -6.93 -10.84 13.65
N THR A 5 -7.50 -10.03 14.51
CA THR A 5 -8.10 -8.76 14.11
C THR A 5 -7.04 -7.66 14.19
N LEU A 6 -6.96 -6.80 13.19
CA LEU A 6 -6.13 -5.60 13.26
C LEU A 6 -6.66 -4.71 14.40
N PRO A 7 -5.81 -4.29 15.36
CA PRO A 7 -6.27 -3.49 16.50
C PRO A 7 -7.05 -2.24 16.06
N ASN A 8 -8.10 -1.89 16.81
CA ASN A 8 -8.97 -0.74 16.55
C ASN A 8 -9.71 -0.78 15.19
N SER A 9 -9.93 -1.98 14.64
CA SER A 9 -10.75 -2.19 13.44
C SER A 9 -11.52 -3.51 13.53
N ASP A 10 -12.38 -3.75 12.55
CA ASP A 10 -13.08 -5.01 12.33
C ASP A 10 -12.37 -5.92 11.29
N ILE A 11 -11.20 -5.52 10.80
CA ILE A 11 -10.48 -6.24 9.73
C ILE A 11 -9.78 -7.47 10.31
N LYS A 12 -10.32 -8.65 9.98
CA LYS A 12 -9.79 -9.95 10.40
C LYS A 12 -8.85 -10.53 9.34
N VAL A 13 -7.56 -10.62 9.66
CA VAL A 13 -6.51 -11.10 8.77
C VAL A 13 -5.94 -12.46 9.19
N SER A 14 -5.54 -13.27 8.22
CA SER A 14 -4.71 -14.44 8.45
C SER A 14 -3.36 -14.03 9.02
N LYS A 15 -2.80 -14.83 9.96
CA LYS A 15 -1.47 -14.57 10.54
C LYS A 15 -0.34 -14.65 9.50
N ILE A 16 -0.59 -15.25 8.34
CA ILE A 16 0.29 -15.25 7.17
C ILE A 16 -0.33 -14.32 6.12
N CYS A 17 0.50 -13.48 5.51
CA CYS A 17 0.13 -12.60 4.40
C CYS A 17 0.76 -13.10 3.10
N LEU A 18 0.03 -13.05 1.98
CA LEU A 18 0.57 -13.30 0.66
C LEU A 18 1.14 -12.00 0.08
N GLY A 19 2.47 -11.91 -0.01
CA GLY A 19 3.16 -10.83 -0.71
C GLY A 19 3.28 -11.11 -2.20
N THR A 20 3.25 -10.07 -3.03
CA THR A 20 2.98 -10.21 -4.48
C THR A 20 3.97 -9.51 -5.41
N MET A 21 5.04 -8.93 -4.87
CA MET A 21 5.92 -7.99 -5.59
C MET A 21 6.66 -8.56 -6.81
N THR A 22 6.60 -9.87 -7.07
CA THR A 22 7.29 -10.53 -8.20
C THR A 22 6.38 -10.72 -9.42
N TRP A 23 5.07 -10.51 -9.29
CA TRP A 23 4.08 -10.83 -10.32
C TRP A 23 4.03 -9.77 -11.42
N GLY A 24 4.21 -10.20 -12.68
CA GLY A 24 4.34 -9.31 -13.83
C GLY A 24 5.79 -8.99 -14.19
N ASN A 25 6.76 -9.56 -13.45
CA ASN A 25 8.18 -9.55 -13.75
C ASN A 25 8.78 -10.97 -13.69
N GLN A 26 9.07 -11.49 -12.50
CA GLN A 26 9.63 -12.85 -12.33
C GLN A 26 8.56 -13.94 -12.45
N ASN A 27 7.32 -13.61 -12.08
CA ASN A 27 6.18 -14.51 -12.19
C ASN A 27 5.21 -14.01 -13.26
N THR A 28 4.65 -14.95 -14.01
CA THR A 28 3.58 -14.68 -14.98
C THR A 28 2.24 -14.45 -14.27
N GLU A 29 1.23 -14.03 -15.03
CA GLU A 29 -0.15 -13.95 -14.51
C GLU A 29 -0.66 -15.31 -14.02
N ALA A 30 -0.38 -16.37 -14.77
CA ALA A 30 -0.77 -17.74 -14.40
C ALA A 30 -0.12 -18.19 -13.08
N ASP A 31 1.15 -17.86 -12.87
CA ASP A 31 1.83 -18.14 -11.60
C ASP A 31 1.19 -17.38 -10.44
N GLY A 32 0.87 -16.10 -10.64
CA GLY A 32 0.16 -15.28 -9.65
C GLY A 32 -1.22 -15.85 -9.31
N PHE A 33 -1.97 -16.31 -10.31
CA PHE A 33 -3.28 -16.95 -10.11
C PHE A 33 -3.16 -18.24 -9.31
N ALA A 34 -2.20 -19.11 -9.66
CA ALA A 34 -1.95 -20.34 -8.93
C ALA A 34 -1.58 -20.08 -7.46
N GLN A 35 -0.75 -19.06 -7.20
CA GLN A 35 -0.39 -18.66 -5.83
C GLN A 35 -1.60 -18.11 -5.06
N MET A 36 -2.43 -17.27 -5.67
CA MET A 36 -3.66 -16.75 -5.05
C MET A 36 -4.68 -17.86 -4.76
N ASP A 37 -4.91 -18.76 -5.72
CA ASP A 37 -5.81 -19.90 -5.55
C ASP A 37 -5.36 -20.80 -4.40
N TYR A 38 -4.07 -21.14 -4.36
CA TYR A 38 -3.48 -21.94 -3.27
C TYR A 38 -3.58 -21.23 -1.91
N ALA A 39 -3.31 -19.92 -1.87
CA ALA A 39 -3.40 -19.13 -0.65
C ALA A 39 -4.83 -19.16 -0.08
N VAL A 40 -5.85 -18.91 -0.92
CA VAL A 40 -7.25 -19.00 -0.51
C VAL A 40 -7.63 -20.41 -0.06
N GLU A 41 -7.20 -21.45 -0.78
CA GLU A 41 -7.45 -22.86 -0.40
C GLU A 41 -6.90 -23.18 0.99
N LYS A 42 -5.74 -22.64 1.36
CA LYS A 42 -5.15 -22.79 2.70
C LYS A 42 -5.71 -21.81 3.75
N GLY A 43 -6.68 -20.99 3.36
CA GLY A 43 -7.37 -20.03 4.22
C GLY A 43 -6.62 -18.71 4.43
N VAL A 44 -5.55 -18.42 3.69
CA VAL A 44 -4.93 -17.09 3.69
C VAL A 44 -5.91 -16.12 3.07
N ASN A 45 -6.25 -15.05 3.79
CA ASN A 45 -7.11 -13.99 3.29
C ASN A 45 -6.39 -12.65 3.16
N PHE A 46 -5.20 -12.48 3.72
CA PHE A 46 -4.50 -11.21 3.73
C PHE A 46 -3.48 -11.12 2.60
N PHE A 47 -3.77 -10.29 1.58
CA PHE A 47 -2.95 -10.14 0.38
C PHE A 47 -2.38 -8.73 0.33
N ASP A 48 -1.11 -8.59 -0.03
CA ASP A 48 -0.39 -7.32 -0.04
C ASP A 48 0.23 -7.03 -1.42
N THR A 49 -0.10 -5.87 -1.98
CA THR A 49 0.47 -5.31 -3.22
C THR A 49 0.92 -3.86 -3.00
N ALA A 50 1.37 -3.17 -4.04
CA ALA A 50 1.65 -1.74 -4.05
C ALA A 50 1.54 -1.21 -5.49
N GLU A 51 1.27 0.09 -5.67
CA GLU A 51 1.16 0.67 -7.01
C GLU A 51 2.45 0.50 -7.84
N LEU A 52 3.61 0.45 -7.18
CA LEU A 52 4.91 0.34 -7.85
C LEU A 52 5.25 -1.08 -8.29
N TYR A 53 4.58 -2.11 -7.75
CA TYR A 53 4.92 -3.49 -8.03
C TYR A 53 4.64 -3.87 -9.49
N PRO A 54 5.48 -4.72 -10.10
CA PRO A 54 6.50 -5.58 -9.48
C PRO A 54 7.87 -4.91 -9.23
N VAL A 55 8.78 -5.66 -8.59
CA VAL A 55 10.19 -5.26 -8.40
C VAL A 55 11.15 -6.03 -9.32
N PRO A 56 12.29 -5.44 -9.74
CA PRO A 56 12.61 -4.00 -9.64
C PRO A 56 11.57 -3.13 -10.38
N ALA A 57 11.17 -2.03 -9.76
CA ALA A 57 10.16 -1.13 -10.30
C ALA A 57 10.71 -0.35 -11.50
N THR A 58 10.05 -0.48 -12.64
CA THR A 58 10.36 0.30 -13.85
C THR A 58 9.09 0.91 -14.42
N LYS A 59 9.23 1.94 -15.25
CA LYS A 59 8.10 2.60 -15.92
C LYS A 59 7.26 1.63 -16.76
N GLU A 60 7.90 0.64 -17.37
CA GLU A 60 7.28 -0.34 -18.28
C GLU A 60 6.48 -1.42 -17.54
N THR A 61 6.85 -1.67 -16.28
CA THR A 61 6.30 -2.78 -15.47
C THR A 61 5.39 -2.30 -14.34
N GLN A 62 5.48 -1.03 -13.95
CA GLN A 62 4.70 -0.45 -12.86
C GLN A 62 3.20 -0.81 -12.93
N GLY A 63 2.68 -1.28 -11.80
CA GLY A 63 1.27 -1.62 -11.61
C GLY A 63 0.83 -2.95 -12.24
N ARG A 64 1.73 -3.73 -12.86
CA ARG A 64 1.36 -5.05 -13.42
C ARG A 64 0.88 -6.01 -12.34
N THR A 65 1.47 -5.99 -11.15
CA THR A 65 1.04 -6.84 -10.02
C THR A 65 -0.42 -6.58 -9.67
N SER A 66 -0.82 -5.31 -9.53
CA SER A 66 -2.21 -4.95 -9.22
C SER A 66 -3.18 -5.29 -10.37
N LYS A 67 -2.74 -5.20 -11.64
CA LYS A 67 -3.53 -5.69 -12.78
C LYS A 67 -3.76 -7.21 -12.74
N ILE A 68 -2.73 -7.99 -12.41
CA ILE A 68 -2.82 -9.45 -12.24
C ILE A 68 -3.82 -9.80 -11.13
N ILE A 69 -3.69 -9.16 -9.95
CA ILE A 69 -4.65 -9.33 -8.85
C ILE A 69 -6.07 -8.97 -9.31
N GLY A 70 -6.24 -7.84 -10.01
CA GLY A 70 -7.54 -7.41 -10.49
C GLY A 70 -8.17 -8.38 -11.49
N ASN A 71 -7.38 -8.98 -12.38
CA ASN A 71 -7.86 -10.01 -13.30
C ASN A 71 -8.32 -11.25 -12.54
N TRP A 72 -7.57 -11.69 -11.52
CA TRP A 72 -7.96 -12.82 -10.68
C TRP A 72 -9.25 -12.54 -9.90
N LEU A 73 -9.39 -11.34 -9.31
CA LEU A 73 -10.59 -10.93 -8.59
C LEU A 73 -11.83 -10.96 -9.49
N LYS A 74 -11.71 -10.42 -10.71
CA LYS A 74 -12.79 -10.40 -11.70
C LYS A 74 -13.21 -11.81 -12.13
N ILE A 75 -12.27 -12.74 -12.26
CA ILE A 75 -12.57 -14.12 -12.68
C ILE A 75 -13.17 -14.93 -11.52
N LYS A 76 -12.58 -14.83 -10.33
CA LYS A 76 -12.94 -15.70 -9.19
C LYS A 76 -14.09 -15.16 -8.34
N GLN A 77 -14.45 -13.88 -8.48
CA GLN A 77 -15.51 -13.23 -7.70
C GLN A 77 -15.30 -13.42 -6.17
N ASN A 78 -14.05 -13.32 -5.73
CA ASN A 78 -13.62 -13.59 -4.35
C ASN A 78 -13.26 -12.32 -3.55
N ARG A 79 -13.70 -11.14 -4.00
CA ARG A 79 -13.28 -9.86 -3.41
C ARG A 79 -13.64 -9.78 -1.92
N ASP A 80 -14.82 -10.24 -1.55
CA ASP A 80 -15.35 -10.29 -0.18
C ASP A 80 -14.63 -11.31 0.73
N LYS A 81 -13.91 -12.27 0.14
CA LYS A 81 -13.20 -13.32 0.89
C LYS A 81 -11.78 -12.93 1.29
N ILE A 82 -11.24 -11.85 0.72
CA ILE A 82 -9.87 -11.39 1.00
C ILE A 82 -9.86 -10.01 1.65
N VAL A 83 -8.84 -9.79 2.48
CA VAL A 83 -8.38 -8.49 2.93
C VAL A 83 -7.25 -8.07 2.00
N LEU A 84 -7.49 -7.04 1.18
CA LEU A 84 -6.52 -6.55 0.21
C LEU A 84 -5.84 -5.29 0.74
N ALA A 85 -4.51 -5.34 0.86
CA ALA A 85 -3.69 -4.18 1.13
C ALA A 85 -2.97 -3.69 -0.13
N SER A 86 -2.91 -2.37 -0.30
CA SER A 86 -2.04 -1.73 -1.30
C SER A 86 -1.36 -0.52 -0.69
N LYS A 87 -0.43 0.09 -1.43
CA LYS A 87 0.44 1.16 -0.94
C LYS A 87 0.66 2.23 -1.99
N ILE A 88 0.71 3.47 -1.52
CA ILE A 88 1.25 4.60 -2.28
C ILE A 88 2.77 4.66 -2.12
N ALA A 89 3.48 4.69 -3.24
CA ALA A 89 4.92 4.89 -3.26
C ALA A 89 5.29 6.27 -2.68
N GLY A 90 6.28 6.29 -1.79
CA GLY A 90 6.93 7.53 -1.39
C GLY A 90 7.84 8.07 -2.50
N PRO A 91 8.35 9.31 -2.36
CA PRO A 91 9.22 9.93 -3.36
C PRO A 91 10.62 9.32 -3.35
N GLY A 92 11.36 9.55 -4.44
CA GLY A 92 12.76 9.15 -4.61
C GLY A 92 13.06 8.77 -6.06
N ASP A 93 14.34 8.69 -6.41
CA ASP A 93 14.78 8.38 -7.80
C ASP A 93 14.17 7.07 -8.31
N TYR A 94 14.04 6.07 -7.42
CA TYR A 94 13.45 4.78 -7.73
C TYR A 94 11.98 4.86 -8.18
N THR A 95 11.23 5.88 -7.76
CA THR A 95 9.79 6.03 -8.02
C THR A 95 9.44 7.32 -8.76
N ALA A 96 10.44 8.09 -9.21
CA ALA A 96 10.24 9.32 -9.95
C ALA A 96 9.43 9.14 -11.24
N HIS A 97 9.47 7.94 -11.84
CA HIS A 97 8.67 7.57 -13.00
C HIS A 97 7.17 7.35 -12.70
N ILE A 98 6.81 7.21 -11.42
CA ILE A 98 5.43 7.12 -10.93
C ILE A 98 4.93 8.52 -10.59
N ARG A 99 5.69 9.21 -9.73
CA ARG A 99 5.35 10.53 -9.16
C ARG A 99 6.55 11.13 -8.43
N THR A 100 6.66 12.45 -8.46
CA THR A 100 7.69 13.22 -7.73
C THR A 100 7.12 14.07 -6.59
N THR A 101 5.80 14.21 -6.49
CA THR A 101 5.14 15.10 -5.51
C THR A 101 5.09 14.53 -4.08
N GLY A 102 5.45 13.26 -3.89
CA GLY A 102 5.24 12.57 -2.62
C GLY A 102 3.75 12.46 -2.30
N PHE A 103 3.32 12.80 -1.10
CA PHE A 103 1.94 12.69 -0.62
C PHE A 103 1.19 14.03 -0.62
N LYS A 104 1.80 15.09 -1.17
CA LYS A 104 1.22 16.45 -1.20
C LYS A 104 0.04 16.57 -2.17
N GLY A 105 -0.90 17.44 -1.84
CA GLY A 105 -2.02 17.78 -2.72
C GLY A 105 -2.90 16.58 -3.04
N ASN A 106 -3.22 16.37 -4.32
CA ASN A 106 -4.12 15.30 -4.76
C ASN A 106 -3.42 13.94 -4.99
N ALA A 107 -2.14 13.80 -4.63
CA ALA A 107 -1.34 12.62 -4.93
C ALA A 107 -1.95 11.32 -4.40
N ILE A 108 -2.44 11.33 -3.16
CA ILE A 108 -3.05 10.15 -2.51
C ILE A 108 -4.32 9.73 -3.25
N ARG A 109 -5.20 10.70 -3.57
CA ARG A 109 -6.43 10.44 -4.31
C ARG A 109 -6.15 9.85 -5.69
N GLN A 110 -5.24 10.45 -6.44
CA GLN A 110 -4.84 9.96 -7.77
C GLN A 110 -4.26 8.54 -7.70
N ALA A 111 -3.40 8.27 -6.72
CA ALA A 111 -2.80 6.95 -6.55
C ALA A 111 -3.86 5.88 -6.25
N ILE A 112 -4.81 6.16 -5.35
CA ILE A 112 -5.92 5.24 -5.05
C ILE A 112 -6.81 5.03 -6.27
N ASP A 113 -7.19 6.08 -6.99
CA ASP A 113 -8.09 5.95 -8.15
C ASP A 113 -7.47 5.09 -9.25
N LEU A 114 -6.17 5.28 -9.51
CA LEU A 114 -5.43 4.47 -10.46
C LEU A 114 -5.24 3.03 -9.97
N GLU A 115 -5.04 2.84 -8.67
CA GLU A 115 -4.85 1.53 -8.06
C GLU A 115 -6.14 0.71 -8.05
N LEU A 116 -7.26 1.29 -7.65
CA LEU A 116 -8.59 0.67 -7.73
C LEU A 116 -8.94 0.26 -9.17
N LYS A 117 -8.61 1.11 -10.15
CA LYS A 117 -8.78 0.78 -11.57
C LYS A 117 -7.95 -0.44 -11.99
N ARG A 118 -6.70 -0.56 -11.53
CA ARG A 118 -5.86 -1.75 -11.81
C ARG A 118 -6.40 -3.00 -11.10
N LEU A 119 -6.82 -2.85 -9.86
CA LEU A 119 -7.36 -3.92 -9.02
C LEU A 119 -8.78 -4.35 -9.40
N GLN A 120 -9.47 -3.58 -10.25
CA GLN A 120 -10.86 -3.84 -10.67
C GLN A 120 -11.80 -4.05 -9.46
N THR A 121 -11.69 -3.20 -8.46
CA THR A 121 -12.51 -3.22 -7.24
C THR A 121 -12.77 -1.79 -6.77
N ASP A 122 -13.83 -1.60 -5.99
CA ASP A 122 -14.25 -0.27 -5.53
C ASP A 122 -13.55 0.17 -4.23
N TYR A 123 -12.89 -0.75 -3.52
CA TYR A 123 -12.24 -0.45 -2.24
C TYR A 123 -10.99 -1.29 -1.95
N ILE A 124 -10.09 -0.74 -1.14
CA ILE A 124 -8.93 -1.42 -0.55
C ILE A 124 -9.14 -1.55 0.96
N ASP A 125 -8.89 -2.73 1.56
CA ASP A 125 -9.12 -2.90 3.00
C ASP A 125 -8.10 -2.14 3.84
N LEU A 126 -6.82 -2.15 3.43
CA LEU A 126 -5.73 -1.46 4.12
C LEU A 126 -4.84 -0.70 3.13
N TYR A 127 -4.88 0.63 3.16
CA TYR A 127 -4.02 1.46 2.31
C TYR A 127 -2.82 2.02 3.07
N GLN A 128 -1.61 1.81 2.56
CA GLN A 128 -0.40 2.13 3.32
C GLN A 128 0.43 3.23 2.65
N LEU A 129 1.01 4.11 3.46
CA LEU A 129 2.10 4.97 3.03
C LEU A 129 3.38 4.12 2.96
N HIS A 130 3.90 3.85 1.76
CA HIS A 130 4.91 2.80 1.58
C HIS A 130 6.26 3.16 2.23
N TRP A 131 6.64 4.44 2.17
CA TRP A 131 7.73 5.02 2.95
C TRP A 131 7.55 6.55 3.07
N PRO A 132 8.18 7.20 4.05
CA PRO A 132 7.97 8.62 4.32
C PRO A 132 8.53 9.54 3.23
N GLU A 133 7.95 10.73 3.06
CA GLU A 133 8.49 11.77 2.18
C GLU A 133 9.72 12.45 2.75
N ARG A 134 9.77 12.60 4.08
CA ARG A 134 10.88 13.22 4.79
C ARG A 134 12.13 12.35 4.73
N GLN A 135 13.29 12.98 4.77
CA GLN A 135 14.55 12.26 4.92
C GLN A 135 14.57 11.60 6.30
N THR A 136 14.64 10.27 6.31
CA THR A 136 14.78 9.47 7.53
C THR A 136 15.54 8.18 7.23
N ASN A 137 15.97 7.48 8.27
CA ASN A 137 16.78 6.26 8.19
C ASN A 137 15.99 5.03 7.66
N THR A 138 15.66 4.99 6.37
CA THR A 138 14.99 3.84 5.71
C THR A 138 15.98 2.99 4.90
N PHE A 139 15.50 1.85 4.38
CA PHE A 139 16.18 1.06 3.34
C PHE A 139 17.68 0.79 3.57
N GLY A 140 18.01 0.16 4.70
CA GLY A 140 19.38 -0.23 5.05
C GLY A 140 20.17 0.83 5.83
N VAL A 141 19.60 2.02 6.05
CA VAL A 141 20.19 3.05 6.92
C VAL A 141 19.75 2.84 8.37
N ARG A 142 20.71 2.61 9.28
CA ARG A 142 20.43 2.42 10.71
C ARG A 142 20.13 3.73 11.43
N ASP A 143 21.04 4.70 11.34
CA ASP A 143 21.01 5.92 12.16
C ASP A 143 20.36 7.08 11.42
N TYR A 144 19.52 7.85 12.11
CA TYR A 144 18.98 9.09 11.59
C TYR A 144 20.05 10.19 11.62
N LYS A 145 20.19 10.92 10.51
CA LYS A 145 21.06 12.09 10.42
C LYS A 145 20.20 13.28 10.03
N PRO A 146 20.05 14.29 10.91
CA PRO A 146 19.27 15.48 10.58
C PRO A 146 19.94 16.21 9.41
N SER A 147 19.11 16.70 8.49
CA SER A 147 19.54 17.44 7.31
C SER A 147 18.78 18.75 7.24
N ALA A 148 19.47 19.87 7.40
CA ALA A 148 18.88 21.20 7.20
C ALA A 148 18.46 21.46 5.73
N LYS A 149 18.81 20.54 4.82
CA LYS A 149 18.48 20.60 3.39
C LYS A 149 17.31 19.68 3.03
N ASP A 150 16.66 19.03 3.99
CA ASP A 150 15.45 18.28 3.71
C ASP A 150 14.37 19.23 3.20
N PRO A 151 13.89 19.10 1.93
CA PRO A 151 12.87 19.99 1.39
C PRO A 151 11.46 19.64 1.89
N TRP A 152 11.31 18.59 2.71
CA TRP A 152 10.04 18.21 3.28
C TRP A 152 9.56 19.26 4.30
N ILE A 153 8.26 19.53 4.25
CA ILE A 153 7.54 20.44 5.15
C ILE A 153 6.48 19.58 5.84
N ASP A 154 6.27 19.79 7.14
CA ASP A 154 5.26 19.05 7.91
C ASP A 154 3.89 19.11 7.22
N ASN A 155 3.41 17.94 6.80
CA ASN A 155 2.12 17.72 6.15
C ASN A 155 1.36 16.55 6.77
N PHE A 156 1.67 16.14 8.01
CA PHE A 156 1.01 15.00 8.67
C PHE A 156 -0.52 15.20 8.72
N ASN A 157 -0.98 16.41 9.04
CA ASN A 157 -2.39 16.77 9.09
C ASN A 157 -3.08 16.67 7.73
N GLU A 158 -2.45 17.20 6.68
CA GLU A 158 -2.96 17.16 5.30
C GLU A 158 -3.12 15.70 4.82
N VAL A 159 -2.09 14.89 5.05
CA VAL A 159 -2.10 13.46 4.69
C VAL A 159 -3.22 12.72 5.42
N LEU A 160 -3.37 12.94 6.73
CA LEU A 160 -4.46 12.33 7.51
C LEU A 160 -5.84 12.81 7.07
N HIS A 161 -5.98 14.09 6.75
CA HIS A 161 -7.24 14.65 6.26
C HIS A 161 -7.67 13.95 4.97
N GLU A 162 -6.75 13.79 4.01
CA GLU A 162 -7.05 13.13 2.74
C GLU A 162 -7.35 11.62 2.93
N LEU A 163 -6.54 10.91 3.74
CA LEU A 163 -6.80 9.50 4.05
C LEU A 163 -8.17 9.30 4.72
N ASN A 164 -8.53 10.16 5.68
CA ASN A 164 -9.85 10.12 6.33
C ASN A 164 -10.99 10.45 5.35
N ALA A 165 -10.79 11.38 4.42
CA ALA A 165 -11.77 11.65 3.37
C ALA A 165 -12.00 10.42 2.47
N LEU A 166 -10.94 9.68 2.15
CA LEU A 166 -11.01 8.47 1.34
C LEU A 166 -11.63 7.28 2.09
N VAL A 167 -11.45 7.20 3.41
CA VAL A 167 -12.21 6.28 4.28
C VAL A 167 -13.70 6.62 4.24
N LYS A 168 -14.06 7.89 4.44
CA LYS A 168 -15.46 8.33 4.37
C LYS A 168 -16.09 8.09 3.00
N ALA A 169 -15.31 8.19 1.93
CA ALA A 169 -15.73 7.90 0.57
C ALA A 169 -15.84 6.39 0.26
N GLY A 170 -15.44 5.52 1.18
CA GLY A 170 -15.48 4.06 1.01
C GLY A 170 -14.41 3.47 0.09
N LYS A 171 -13.46 4.29 -0.39
CA LYS A 171 -12.38 3.84 -1.29
C LYS A 171 -11.31 3.03 -0.58
N ILE A 172 -11.12 3.30 0.72
CA ILE A 172 -10.25 2.52 1.60
C ILE A 172 -11.00 2.27 2.91
N ARG A 173 -10.78 1.13 3.59
CA ARG A 173 -11.41 0.87 4.91
C ARG A 173 -10.54 1.33 6.07
N ALA A 174 -9.25 1.09 5.99
CA ALA A 174 -8.25 1.52 6.96
C ALA A 174 -6.98 1.97 6.25
N TYR A 175 -6.09 2.64 6.99
CA TYR A 175 -4.77 3.02 6.51
C TYR A 175 -3.66 2.68 7.49
N GLY A 176 -2.44 2.54 6.96
CA GLY A 176 -1.26 2.15 7.73
C GLY A 176 0.02 2.80 7.21
N LEU A 177 1.12 2.50 7.89
CA LEU A 177 2.44 3.05 7.61
C LEU A 177 3.40 1.90 7.30
N SER A 178 4.32 2.11 6.37
CA SER A 178 5.41 1.20 6.05
C SER A 178 6.72 1.98 6.00
N ASN A 179 7.82 1.31 6.36
CA ASN A 179 9.16 1.91 6.46
C ASN A 179 9.24 3.19 7.32
N GLU A 180 8.28 3.36 8.24
CA GLU A 180 8.20 4.52 9.11
C GLU A 180 8.99 4.27 10.41
N LYS A 181 9.20 5.34 11.20
CA LYS A 181 9.92 5.32 12.48
C LYS A 181 9.00 5.68 13.62
N SER A 182 9.41 5.30 14.84
CA SER A 182 8.68 5.59 16.07
C SER A 182 8.24 7.05 16.15
N TRP A 183 9.12 7.99 15.84
CA TRP A 183 8.77 9.42 15.80
C TRP A 183 7.65 9.72 14.80
N GLY A 184 7.76 9.26 13.54
CA GLY A 184 6.74 9.51 12.52
C GLY A 184 5.40 8.86 12.86
N SER A 185 5.42 7.62 13.36
CA SER A 185 4.22 6.93 13.85
C SER A 185 3.56 7.67 15.01
N MET A 186 4.34 8.13 15.99
CA MET A 186 3.81 8.91 17.12
C MET A 186 3.30 10.28 16.68
N ARG A 187 3.92 10.91 15.67
CA ARG A 187 3.43 12.17 15.09
C ARG A 187 2.08 11.99 14.41
N TYR A 188 1.88 10.93 13.62
CA TYR A 188 0.55 10.59 13.08
C TYR A 188 -0.48 10.35 14.19
N LEU A 189 -0.13 9.59 15.23
CA LEU A 189 -1.05 9.32 16.34
C LEU A 189 -1.42 10.58 17.12
N GLU A 190 -0.48 11.50 17.32
CA GLU A 190 -0.74 12.78 17.98
C GLU A 190 -1.64 13.68 17.13
N GLU A 191 -1.44 13.69 15.82
CA GLU A 191 -2.23 14.50 14.91
C GLU A 191 -3.69 14.03 14.82
N VAL A 192 -3.94 12.72 14.97
CA VAL A 192 -5.31 12.15 15.05
C VAL A 192 -6.03 12.51 16.36
N ARG A 193 -5.30 12.87 17.42
CA ARG A 193 -5.89 13.26 18.72
C ARG A 193 -6.34 14.72 18.79
N ARG A 194 -5.86 15.55 17.87
CA ARG A 194 -6.19 16.98 17.78
C ARG A 194 -7.52 17.18 17.08
#